data_AF-A0AAW2KMD0-F1
#
_entry.id   AF-A0AAW2KMD0-F1
#
_cell.length_a   1.000
_cell.length_b   1.000
_cell.length_c   1.000
_cell.angle_alpha   90.00
_cell.angle_beta   90.00
_cell.angle_gamma   90.00
#
_symmetry.space_group_name_H-M   'P 1'
#
loop_
_entity.id
_entity.type
_entity.pdbx_description
1 polymer ?
#
loop_
_entity_poly.entity_id
_entity_poly.type
_entity_poly.pdbx_seq_one_letter_code
_entity_poly.pdbx_strand_id
1 'polypeptide(L)'
;MEDVCFLCSHKLYRQNKIHLEEVVNVGFQSTTVASPSVCEACNNKYQNLNNLRWVKVLIKLSADECDVTSPLHTKLGYLRLGSNRWTNKSIVSGTISLLWNLQILNLHYLDSTSLFEVWEMPKLRHFTAFDSRLPDPVEGQDSTVLENLSTLKVGHFHCSEEVVKRIPNLKKLNVYRRLSDDYSLTQLSKLESLTIYSRLKDIAFPTSLKKLSLNYSRLPWEKMTIIGSSLSNLEVLKFYEAFQGEEWSPIEGEFLRLKVLVVGSHNLERWGAEDIHFPNLHVLYLEHMQRLEIPLSIGDINTLQSIHLSSCNECTINSAVEIVKDQKEKGNESLQVYVNGKQVDEEQVLLDSDEEQINLW
;
A
#
# COMPACT_ATOMS: atom_id res chain seq x y z
N MET A 1 9.22 9.83 -38.82
CA MET A 1 9.90 9.78 -37.51
C MET A 1 11.38 9.97 -37.77
N GLU A 2 12.01 10.95 -37.14
CA GLU A 2 13.47 11.06 -37.18
C GLU A 2 14.06 9.85 -36.46
N ASP A 3 14.99 9.12 -37.10
CA ASP A 3 15.71 8.03 -36.46
C ASP A 3 16.55 8.63 -35.32
N VAL A 4 16.14 8.38 -34.07
CA VAL A 4 16.89 8.80 -32.86
C VAL A 4 17.64 7.61 -32.29
N CYS A 5 18.82 7.87 -31.72
CA CYS A 5 19.59 6.89 -30.98
C CYS A 5 18.79 6.45 -29.75
N PHE A 6 18.54 5.16 -29.63
CA PHE A 6 17.79 4.58 -28.51
C PHE A 6 18.43 4.86 -27.13
N LEU A 7 19.76 4.89 -27.05
CA LEU A 7 20.46 5.01 -25.76
C LEU A 7 20.66 6.45 -25.26
N CYS A 8 20.70 7.42 -26.16
CA CYS A 8 20.98 8.81 -25.81
C CYS A 8 20.02 9.84 -26.42
N SER A 9 18.97 9.37 -27.09
CA SER A 9 17.92 10.17 -27.74
C SER A 9 18.44 11.20 -28.76
N HIS A 10 19.69 11.08 -29.21
CA HIS A 10 20.31 11.98 -30.19
C HIS A 10 19.82 11.64 -31.61
N LYS A 11 19.56 12.65 -32.45
CA LYS A 11 19.21 12.43 -33.85
C LYS A 11 20.34 11.72 -34.60
N LEU A 12 20.00 10.68 -35.35
CA LEU A 12 20.94 9.93 -36.18
C LEU A 12 21.04 10.61 -37.55
N TYR A 13 22.09 11.40 -37.75
CA TYR A 13 22.36 12.08 -39.03
C TYR A 13 22.91 11.14 -40.12
N ARG A 14 23.31 9.91 -39.77
CA ARG A 14 23.79 8.84 -40.68
C ARG A 14 23.28 7.47 -40.21
N GLN A 15 22.92 6.60 -41.17
CA GLN A 15 22.26 5.29 -40.97
C GLN A 15 23.18 4.21 -40.36
N ASN A 16 23.75 4.44 -39.18
CA ASN A 16 24.37 3.36 -38.40
C ASN A 16 23.25 2.59 -37.67
N LYS A 17 22.55 1.73 -38.43
CA LYS A 17 21.53 0.83 -37.87
C LYS A 17 22.23 -0.42 -37.35
N ILE A 18 22.15 -0.63 -36.04
CA ILE A 18 22.54 -1.89 -35.42
C ILE A 18 21.26 -2.69 -35.20
N HIS A 19 21.20 -3.90 -35.75
CA HIS A 19 20.08 -4.80 -35.56
C HIS A 19 20.20 -5.48 -34.20
N LEU A 20 19.35 -5.08 -33.26
CA LEU A 20 19.17 -5.81 -32.00
C LEU A 20 18.21 -6.98 -32.21
N GLU A 21 18.51 -8.13 -31.60
CA GLU A 21 17.61 -9.28 -31.58
C GLU A 21 16.38 -8.97 -30.70
N GLU A 22 15.23 -8.79 -31.35
CA GLU A 22 13.93 -8.65 -30.71
C GLU A 22 13.34 -10.02 -30.38
N VAL A 23 12.87 -10.19 -29.14
CA VAL A 23 12.11 -11.39 -28.77
C VAL A 23 10.66 -11.18 -29.18
N VAL A 24 10.19 -11.94 -30.17
CA VAL A 24 8.81 -11.86 -30.68
C VAL A 24 7.96 -12.96 -30.05
N ASN A 25 6.74 -12.62 -29.60
CA ASN A 25 5.78 -13.59 -29.10
C ASN A 25 5.00 -14.23 -30.26
N VAL A 26 4.97 -15.57 -30.36
CA VAL A 26 4.48 -16.32 -31.53
C VAL A 26 2.96 -16.15 -31.76
N GLY A 27 2.21 -15.63 -30.77
CA GLY A 27 0.75 -15.45 -30.83
C GLY A 27 0.23 -14.10 -31.35
N PHE A 28 1.08 -13.09 -31.55
CA PHE A 28 0.67 -11.80 -32.13
C PHE A 28 1.13 -11.71 -33.58
N GLN A 29 0.23 -11.98 -34.53
CA GLN A 29 0.46 -11.65 -35.94
C GLN A 29 0.41 -10.12 -36.12
N SER A 30 1.52 -9.45 -35.89
CA SER A 30 1.80 -8.18 -36.56
C SER A 30 3.28 -8.09 -36.93
N THR A 31 3.46 -8.11 -38.23
CA THR A 31 4.69 -7.98 -39.01
C THR A 31 5.24 -6.56 -38.94
N THR A 32 6.36 -6.35 -38.25
CA THR A 32 7.57 -5.63 -38.73
C THR A 32 8.51 -5.37 -37.54
N VAL A 33 9.70 -5.97 -37.59
CA VAL A 33 10.78 -5.77 -36.62
C VAL A 33 11.31 -4.33 -36.76
N ALA A 34 10.78 -3.39 -35.98
CA ALA A 34 11.45 -2.10 -35.81
C ALA A 34 12.68 -2.30 -34.89
N SER A 35 13.83 -2.64 -35.47
CA SER A 35 15.10 -2.69 -34.71
C SER A 35 15.43 -1.28 -34.21
N PRO A 36 15.63 -1.06 -32.88
CA PRO A 36 16.03 0.25 -32.37
C PRO A 36 17.39 0.64 -32.95
N SER A 37 17.54 1.88 -33.41
CA SER A 37 18.82 2.36 -33.94
C SER A 37 19.69 2.94 -32.81
N VAL A 38 21.00 2.71 -32.85
CA VAL A 38 21.96 3.18 -31.82
C VAL A 38 23.08 3.94 -32.51
N CYS A 39 23.46 5.12 -31.99
CA CYS A 39 24.54 5.90 -32.57
C CYS A 39 25.91 5.23 -32.31
N GLU A 40 26.87 5.54 -33.17
CA GLU A 40 28.22 4.96 -33.11
C GLU A 40 28.91 5.19 -31.76
N ALA A 41 28.73 6.36 -31.16
CA ALA A 41 29.27 6.66 -29.82
C ALA A 41 28.70 5.73 -28.73
N CYS A 42 27.41 5.41 -28.81
CA CYS A 42 26.79 4.48 -27.87
C CYS A 42 27.19 3.02 -28.17
N ASN A 43 27.32 2.64 -29.45
CA ASN A 43 27.80 1.31 -29.82
C ASN A 43 29.23 1.04 -29.33
N ASN A 44 30.12 2.01 -29.52
CA ASN A 44 31.52 1.90 -29.08
C ASN A 44 31.64 1.87 -27.55
N LYS A 45 30.77 2.60 -26.84
CA LYS A 45 30.72 2.59 -25.37
C LYS A 45 30.19 1.27 -24.81
N TYR A 46 29.27 0.61 -25.54
CA TYR A 46 28.63 -0.63 -25.12
C TYR A 46 28.85 -1.73 -26.17
N GLN A 47 30.08 -2.25 -26.26
CA GLN A 47 30.48 -3.21 -27.30
C GLN A 47 29.68 -4.53 -27.33
N ASN A 48 28.93 -4.84 -26.26
CA ASN A 48 28.12 -6.06 -26.13
C ASN A 48 26.62 -5.83 -26.35
N LEU A 49 26.18 -4.72 -26.96
CA LEU A 49 24.76 -4.44 -27.20
C LEU A 49 24.05 -5.54 -28.01
N ASN A 50 24.76 -6.21 -28.92
CA ASN A 50 24.21 -7.29 -29.74
C ASN A 50 23.89 -8.57 -28.92
N ASN A 51 24.48 -8.73 -27.73
CA ASN A 51 24.20 -9.86 -26.83
C ASN A 51 22.98 -9.60 -25.93
N LEU A 52 22.39 -8.42 -26.01
CA LEU A 52 21.26 -8.00 -25.21
C LEU A 52 19.98 -8.36 -25.98
N ARG A 53 19.10 -9.14 -25.34
CA ARG A 53 17.76 -9.41 -25.87
C ARG A 53 16.80 -8.33 -25.38
N TRP A 54 15.95 -7.86 -26.28
CA TRP A 54 15.02 -6.76 -26.02
C TRP A 54 13.58 -7.14 -26.28
N VAL A 55 12.69 -6.48 -25.57
CA VAL A 55 11.24 -6.64 -25.64
C VAL A 55 10.65 -5.26 -25.85
N LYS A 56 9.81 -5.06 -26.86
CA LYS A 56 9.02 -3.84 -26.97
C LYS A 56 7.79 -3.95 -26.11
N VAL A 57 7.70 -3.10 -25.08
CA VAL A 57 6.44 -2.92 -24.34
C VAL A 57 5.63 -1.83 -25.03
N LEU A 58 4.39 -2.16 -25.36
CA LEU A 58 3.46 -1.30 -26.06
C LEU A 58 2.54 -0.66 -25.01
N ILE A 59 2.61 0.66 -24.92
CA ILE A 59 1.74 1.46 -24.05
C ILE A 59 0.74 2.16 -24.96
N LYS A 60 -0.52 1.75 -24.86
CA LYS A 60 -1.58 2.33 -25.65
C LYS A 60 -1.99 3.66 -25.02
N LEU A 61 -1.71 4.73 -25.74
CA LEU A 61 -2.19 6.05 -25.34
C LEU A 61 -3.66 6.18 -25.78
N SER A 62 -4.40 7.16 -25.26
CA SER A 62 -5.80 7.39 -25.64
C SER A 62 -5.97 7.51 -27.16
N ALA A 63 -7.20 7.39 -27.68
CA ALA A 63 -7.48 7.32 -29.12
C ALA A 63 -6.81 8.41 -30.00
N ASP A 64 -6.44 9.55 -29.43
CA ASP A 64 -5.82 10.69 -30.11
C ASP A 64 -4.27 10.79 -29.96
N GLU A 65 -3.61 9.87 -29.23
CA GLU A 65 -2.16 9.87 -29.00
C GLU A 65 -1.47 8.64 -29.64
N CYS A 66 -0.27 8.82 -30.20
CA CYS A 66 0.50 7.73 -30.83
C CYS A 66 0.99 6.71 -29.78
N ASP A 67 0.81 5.41 -30.04
CA ASP A 67 1.36 4.34 -29.22
C ASP A 67 2.86 4.53 -28.96
N VAL A 68 3.26 4.44 -27.70
CA VAL A 68 4.68 4.50 -27.32
C VAL A 68 5.19 3.08 -27.19
N THR A 69 6.16 2.73 -28.03
CA THR A 69 6.93 1.50 -27.90
C THR A 69 8.25 1.82 -27.21
N SER A 70 8.55 1.11 -26.12
CA SER A 70 9.82 1.24 -25.42
C SER A 70 10.56 -0.10 -25.46
N PRO A 71 11.75 -0.18 -26.09
CA PRO A 71 12.61 -1.35 -26.00
C PRO A 71 13.10 -1.51 -24.55
N LEU A 72 12.85 -2.67 -23.97
CA LEU A 72 13.27 -3.03 -22.62
C LEU A 72 14.19 -4.22 -22.63
N HIS A 73 15.23 -4.16 -21.80
CA HIS A 73 16.20 -5.22 -21.70
C HIS A 73 15.63 -6.43 -20.96
N THR A 74 15.81 -7.64 -21.48
CA THR A 74 15.27 -8.88 -20.86
C THR A 74 15.87 -9.23 -19.49
N LYS A 75 17.02 -8.66 -19.10
CA LYS A 75 17.57 -8.80 -17.73
C LYS A 75 17.00 -7.78 -16.74
N LEU A 76 16.04 -6.96 -17.15
CA LEU A 76 15.42 -5.97 -16.28
C LEU A 76 14.76 -6.65 -15.07
N GLY A 77 15.15 -6.24 -13.86
CA GLY A 77 14.55 -6.71 -12.61
C GLY A 77 13.48 -5.78 -12.05
N TYR A 78 13.46 -4.51 -12.49
CA TYR A 78 12.56 -3.48 -12.01
C TYR A 78 12.04 -2.66 -13.18
N LEU A 79 10.73 -2.52 -13.29
CA LEU A 79 10.09 -1.69 -14.30
C LEU A 79 9.05 -0.80 -13.62
N ARG A 80 9.18 0.50 -13.86
CA ARG A 80 8.17 1.48 -13.50
C ARG A 80 7.63 2.11 -14.77
N LEU A 81 6.34 1.99 -14.99
CA LEU A 81 5.61 2.64 -16.07
C LEU A 81 4.63 3.62 -15.46
N GLY A 82 4.56 4.82 -16.04
CA GLY A 82 3.73 5.89 -15.52
C GLY A 82 3.09 6.69 -16.63
N SER A 83 1.87 7.13 -16.36
CA SER A 83 1.13 8.12 -17.15
C SER A 83 0.86 9.35 -16.29
N ASN A 84 0.32 10.40 -16.89
CA ASN A 84 -0.21 11.57 -16.23
C ASN A 84 -1.57 11.20 -15.62
N ARG A 85 -1.92 11.72 -14.43
CA ARG A 85 -3.20 11.41 -13.74
C ARG A 85 -4.45 11.76 -14.57
N TRP A 86 -4.31 12.63 -15.57
CA TRP A 86 -5.39 13.14 -16.40
C TRP A 86 -5.57 12.41 -17.73
N THR A 87 -4.66 11.49 -18.07
CA THR A 87 -4.74 10.72 -19.32
C THR A 87 -5.08 9.27 -19.02
N ASN A 88 -6.20 8.79 -19.58
CA ASN A 88 -6.65 7.41 -19.43
C ASN A 88 -5.82 6.51 -20.36
N LYS A 89 -4.63 6.11 -19.90
CA LYS A 89 -3.68 5.30 -20.66
C LYS A 89 -3.75 3.86 -20.18
N SER A 90 -3.85 2.91 -21.11
CA SER A 90 -3.86 1.48 -20.80
C SER A 90 -2.57 0.82 -21.26
N ILE A 91 -2.11 -0.14 -20.49
CA ILE A 91 -1.05 -1.02 -20.97
C ILE A 91 -1.73 -2.19 -21.67
N VAL A 92 -1.41 -2.36 -22.94
CA VAL A 92 -1.85 -3.49 -23.77
C VAL A 92 -0.58 -4.12 -24.31
N SER A 93 0.09 -4.94 -23.50
CA SER A 93 1.42 -5.42 -23.83
C SER A 93 1.48 -6.94 -23.89
N GLY A 94 1.21 -7.49 -25.08
CA GLY A 94 1.39 -8.91 -25.44
C GLY A 94 2.80 -9.48 -25.23
N THR A 95 3.74 -8.63 -24.84
CA THR A 95 5.17 -8.90 -24.74
C THR A 95 5.73 -8.64 -23.34
N ILE A 96 4.99 -8.04 -22.39
CA ILE A 96 5.56 -7.68 -21.09
C ILE A 96 6.02 -8.91 -20.30
N SER A 97 5.35 -10.05 -20.50
CA SER A 97 5.74 -11.34 -19.92
C SER A 97 7.10 -11.82 -20.39
N LEU A 98 7.60 -11.37 -21.56
CA LEU A 98 8.93 -11.72 -22.05
C LEU A 98 10.05 -11.12 -21.19
N LEU A 99 9.73 -10.19 -20.27
CA LEU A 99 10.63 -9.72 -19.22
C LEU A 99 10.71 -10.77 -18.09
N TRP A 100 11.16 -11.99 -18.40
CA TRP A 100 11.18 -13.12 -17.46
C TRP A 100 12.01 -12.89 -16.19
N ASN A 101 12.92 -11.91 -16.20
CA ASN A 101 13.73 -11.55 -15.04
C ASN A 101 13.10 -10.47 -14.14
N LEU A 102 11.94 -9.94 -14.53
CA LEU A 102 11.31 -8.87 -13.79
C LEU A 102 10.83 -9.34 -12.43
N GLN A 103 11.26 -8.64 -11.39
CA GLN A 103 10.89 -8.89 -10.00
C GLN A 103 9.94 -7.84 -9.46
N ILE A 104 9.97 -6.63 -10.01
CA ILE A 104 9.16 -5.51 -9.56
C ILE A 104 8.53 -4.85 -10.77
N LEU A 105 7.20 -4.80 -10.79
CA LEU A 105 6.42 -4.06 -11.77
C LEU A 105 5.56 -3.01 -11.06
N ASN A 106 5.77 -1.75 -11.38
CA ASN A 106 5.05 -0.62 -10.82
C ASN A 106 4.38 0.19 -11.92
N LEU A 107 3.05 0.20 -11.89
CA LEU A 107 2.17 0.88 -12.84
C LEU A 107 1.51 2.06 -12.12
N HIS A 108 1.76 3.26 -12.63
CA HIS A 108 1.31 4.50 -12.01
C HIS A 108 0.37 5.25 -12.97
N TYR A 109 -0.87 5.47 -12.57
CA TYR A 109 -1.91 6.06 -13.43
C TYR A 109 -2.12 5.33 -14.77
N LEU A 110 -1.88 4.01 -14.79
CA LEU A 110 -2.08 3.16 -15.97
C LEU A 110 -3.15 2.11 -15.68
N ASP A 111 -4.02 1.90 -16.65
CA ASP A 111 -4.97 0.80 -16.60
C ASP A 111 -4.29 -0.53 -16.95
N SER A 112 -4.32 -1.48 -16.00
CA SER A 112 -3.78 -2.84 -16.10
C SER A 112 -4.86 -3.90 -16.29
N THR A 113 -6.13 -3.53 -16.51
CA THR A 113 -7.24 -4.48 -16.69
C THR A 113 -7.04 -5.47 -17.84
N SER A 114 -6.23 -5.12 -18.84
CA SER A 114 -5.92 -5.94 -20.01
C SER A 114 -4.58 -6.68 -19.90
N LEU A 115 -3.85 -6.55 -18.80
CA LEU A 115 -2.48 -7.06 -18.63
C LEU A 115 -2.45 -8.50 -18.12
N PHE A 116 -3.12 -9.41 -18.82
CA PHE A 116 -3.24 -10.82 -18.41
C PHE A 116 -1.89 -11.54 -18.34
N GLU A 117 -0.90 -11.06 -19.09
CA GLU A 117 0.44 -11.66 -19.15
C GLU A 117 1.23 -11.51 -17.84
N VAL A 118 0.77 -10.67 -16.90
CA VAL A 118 1.37 -10.51 -15.56
C VAL A 118 1.46 -11.85 -14.82
N TRP A 119 0.52 -12.75 -15.08
CA TRP A 119 0.47 -14.07 -14.47
C TRP A 119 1.53 -15.05 -15.01
N GLU A 120 2.17 -14.70 -16.12
CA GLU A 120 3.23 -15.51 -16.75
C GLU A 120 4.64 -14.98 -16.41
N MET A 121 4.75 -14.23 -15.31
CA MET A 121 5.99 -13.59 -14.85
C MET A 121 6.52 -14.27 -13.57
N PRO A 122 7.16 -15.46 -13.65
CA PRO A 122 7.42 -16.33 -12.49
C PRO A 122 8.39 -15.75 -11.44
N LYS A 123 9.22 -14.76 -11.81
CA LYS A 123 10.15 -14.09 -10.89
C LYS A 123 9.55 -12.84 -10.24
N LEU A 124 8.31 -12.48 -10.56
CA LEU A 124 7.66 -11.29 -10.03
C LEU A 124 7.46 -11.44 -8.52
N ARG A 125 7.96 -10.46 -7.77
CA ARG A 125 7.89 -10.37 -6.31
C ARG A 125 6.95 -9.28 -5.84
N HIS A 126 6.92 -8.17 -6.58
CA HIS A 126 6.13 -6.99 -6.24
C HIS A 126 5.37 -6.51 -7.47
N PHE A 127 4.05 -6.42 -7.33
CA PHE A 127 3.18 -5.78 -8.32
C PHE A 127 2.47 -4.58 -7.69
N THR A 128 2.48 -3.45 -8.40
CA THR A 128 1.80 -2.23 -7.97
C THR A 128 1.03 -1.62 -9.13
N ALA A 129 -0.26 -1.36 -8.93
CA ALA A 129 -1.18 -0.70 -9.86
C ALA A 129 -2.23 0.10 -9.07
N PHE A 130 -1.85 1.25 -8.52
CA PHE A 130 -2.66 2.01 -7.54
C PHE A 130 -4.06 2.41 -8.03
N ASP A 131 -4.21 2.66 -9.33
CA ASP A 131 -5.46 3.18 -9.92
C ASP A 131 -6.25 2.12 -10.70
N SER A 132 -5.72 0.90 -10.81
CA SER A 132 -6.32 -0.18 -11.59
C SER A 132 -6.40 -1.46 -10.76
N ARG A 133 -6.61 -2.60 -11.42
CA ARG A 133 -6.77 -3.92 -10.83
C ARG A 133 -5.74 -4.89 -11.40
N LEU A 134 -5.38 -5.89 -10.62
CA LEU A 134 -4.80 -7.10 -11.17
C LEU A 134 -5.90 -7.79 -12.00
N PRO A 135 -5.68 -8.10 -13.29
CA PRO A 135 -6.68 -8.81 -14.08
C PRO A 135 -6.91 -10.20 -13.49
N ASP A 136 -8.16 -10.67 -13.53
CA ASP A 136 -8.48 -12.01 -13.07
C ASP A 136 -7.78 -13.04 -13.97
N PRO A 137 -7.20 -14.10 -13.40
CA PRO A 137 -6.63 -15.20 -14.17
C PRO A 137 -7.74 -15.91 -14.97
N VAL A 138 -7.39 -16.39 -16.16
CA VAL A 138 -8.32 -17.13 -17.02
C VAL A 138 -8.47 -18.56 -16.49
N GLU A 139 -9.69 -18.98 -16.19
CA GLU A 139 -9.97 -20.33 -15.67
C GLU A 139 -9.66 -21.42 -16.71
N GLY A 140 -9.13 -22.55 -16.25
CA GLY A 140 -8.98 -23.77 -17.06
C GLY A 140 -7.76 -23.82 -17.99
N GLN A 141 -6.82 -22.87 -17.91
CA GLN A 141 -5.50 -22.96 -18.55
C GLN A 141 -4.47 -23.54 -17.58
N ASP A 142 -3.55 -24.39 -18.07
CA ASP A 142 -2.34 -24.78 -17.35
C ASP A 142 -1.48 -23.54 -17.12
N SER A 143 -1.61 -22.92 -15.94
CA SER A 143 -1.13 -21.56 -15.76
C SER A 143 -0.08 -21.44 -14.64
N THR A 144 0.98 -20.68 -14.91
CA THR A 144 2.12 -20.42 -14.03
C THR A 144 1.76 -19.97 -12.60
N VAL A 145 2.19 -20.69 -11.56
CA VAL A 145 2.03 -20.18 -10.18
C VAL A 145 3.06 -19.08 -9.92
N LEU A 146 2.61 -17.91 -9.47
CA LEU A 146 3.49 -16.80 -9.08
C LEU A 146 4.02 -17.00 -7.65
N GLU A 147 4.81 -18.05 -7.45
CA GLU A 147 5.32 -18.45 -6.13
C GLU A 147 6.15 -17.36 -5.45
N ASN A 148 6.79 -16.49 -6.23
CA ASN A 148 7.64 -15.42 -5.73
C ASN A 148 6.86 -14.15 -5.36
N LEU A 149 5.58 -14.02 -5.77
CA LEU A 149 4.81 -12.81 -5.54
C LEU A 149 4.48 -12.68 -4.07
N SER A 150 5.09 -11.70 -3.42
CA SER A 150 4.96 -11.47 -1.99
C SER A 150 4.21 -10.18 -1.66
N THR A 151 4.21 -9.20 -2.57
CA THR A 151 3.55 -7.90 -2.37
C THR A 151 2.67 -7.54 -3.56
N LEU A 152 1.41 -7.25 -3.24
CA LEU A 152 0.39 -6.79 -4.19
C LEU A 152 -0.20 -5.46 -3.71
N LYS A 153 -0.18 -4.45 -4.56
CA LYS A 153 -0.76 -3.13 -4.30
C LYS A 153 -1.64 -2.72 -5.46
N VAL A 154 -2.95 -2.62 -5.28
CA VAL A 154 -3.90 -2.39 -6.37
C VAL A 154 -4.99 -1.41 -5.96
N GLY A 155 -5.57 -0.70 -6.92
CA GLY A 155 -6.77 0.10 -6.69
C GLY A 155 -7.97 -0.79 -6.39
N HIS A 156 -8.20 -1.79 -7.25
CA HIS A 156 -9.30 -2.73 -7.10
C HIS A 156 -8.76 -4.16 -6.96
N PHE A 157 -9.35 -4.95 -6.06
CA PHE A 157 -8.96 -6.34 -5.85
C PHE A 157 -10.18 -7.25 -5.76
N HIS A 158 -10.10 -8.37 -6.48
CA HIS A 158 -11.08 -9.43 -6.51
C HIS A 158 -10.37 -10.73 -6.14
N CYS A 159 -10.80 -11.36 -5.04
CA CYS A 159 -10.09 -12.48 -4.43
C CYS A 159 -10.73 -13.83 -4.81
N SER A 160 -10.78 -14.16 -6.11
CA SER A 160 -11.32 -15.45 -6.55
C SER A 160 -10.45 -16.63 -6.11
N GLU A 161 -11.02 -17.84 -6.10
CA GLU A 161 -10.26 -19.07 -5.79
C GLU A 161 -9.06 -19.25 -6.73
N GLU A 162 -9.20 -18.89 -8.00
CA GLU A 162 -8.13 -18.99 -8.98
C GLU A 162 -7.00 -17.99 -8.71
N VAL A 163 -7.33 -16.77 -8.27
CA VAL A 163 -6.33 -15.81 -7.78
C VAL A 163 -5.55 -16.42 -6.62
N VAL A 164 -6.23 -16.98 -5.62
CA VAL A 164 -5.58 -17.59 -4.44
C VAL A 164 -4.61 -18.71 -4.84
N LYS A 165 -5.02 -19.60 -5.76
CA LYS A 165 -4.15 -20.68 -6.27
C LYS A 165 -2.89 -20.15 -6.97
N ARG A 166 -3.01 -19.03 -7.67
CA ARG A 166 -1.92 -18.44 -8.46
C ARG A 166 -0.95 -17.59 -7.62
N ILE A 167 -1.35 -17.08 -6.45
CA ILE A 167 -0.50 -16.30 -5.54
C ILE A 167 -0.46 -16.85 -4.11
N PRO A 168 -0.04 -18.12 -3.92
CA PRO A 168 -0.14 -18.81 -2.63
C PRO A 168 0.80 -18.24 -1.53
N ASN A 169 1.79 -17.45 -1.91
CA ASN A 169 2.81 -16.89 -1.02
C ASN A 169 2.67 -15.38 -0.77
N LEU A 170 1.51 -14.80 -1.07
CA LEU A 170 1.28 -13.38 -0.86
C LEU A 170 1.36 -13.02 0.63
N LYS A 171 2.27 -12.09 0.97
CA LYS A 171 2.50 -11.62 2.35
C LYS A 171 1.93 -10.24 2.63
N LYS A 172 1.81 -9.40 1.60
CA LYS A 172 1.32 -8.03 1.74
C LYS A 172 0.33 -7.68 0.64
N LEU A 173 -0.84 -7.20 1.05
CA LEU A 173 -1.91 -6.74 0.18
C LEU A 173 -2.36 -5.34 0.57
N ASN A 174 -2.32 -4.39 -0.39
CA ASN A 174 -2.91 -3.07 -0.24
C ASN A 174 -3.97 -2.84 -1.33
N VAL A 175 -5.19 -2.47 -0.92
CA VAL A 175 -6.32 -2.18 -1.80
C VAL A 175 -6.75 -0.73 -1.58
N TYR A 176 -6.63 0.13 -2.61
CA TYR A 176 -6.77 1.59 -2.45
C TYR A 176 -8.13 2.18 -2.82
N ARG A 177 -9.01 1.40 -3.46
CA ARG A 177 -10.32 1.88 -3.92
C ARG A 177 -11.45 0.92 -3.60
N ARG A 178 -11.34 -0.34 -4.03
CA ARG A 178 -12.43 -1.31 -3.87
C ARG A 178 -11.94 -2.74 -3.69
N LEU A 179 -12.36 -3.37 -2.62
CA LEU A 179 -12.36 -4.82 -2.45
C LEU A 179 -13.72 -5.38 -2.90
N SER A 180 -13.75 -6.50 -3.62
CA SER A 180 -15.03 -7.16 -3.95
C SER A 180 -15.64 -7.82 -2.71
N ASP A 181 -16.97 -7.76 -2.61
CA ASP A 181 -17.72 -8.33 -1.48
C ASP A 181 -17.88 -9.86 -1.59
N ASP A 182 -17.67 -10.43 -2.78
CA ASP A 182 -18.12 -11.79 -3.12
C ASP A 182 -17.18 -12.91 -2.64
N TYR A 183 -15.96 -12.58 -2.22
CA TYR A 183 -14.94 -13.57 -1.86
C TYR A 183 -14.16 -13.21 -0.59
N SER A 184 -13.86 -14.23 0.20
CA SER A 184 -13.18 -14.08 1.48
C SER A 184 -11.66 -14.04 1.34
N LEU A 185 -11.02 -13.05 1.97
CA LEU A 185 -9.56 -12.95 2.08
C LEU A 185 -8.96 -14.04 2.99
N THR A 186 -9.78 -14.79 3.73
CA THR A 186 -9.31 -15.83 4.67
C THR A 186 -8.50 -16.94 4.01
N GLN A 187 -8.66 -17.16 2.70
CA GLN A 187 -7.92 -18.15 1.94
C GLN A 187 -6.44 -17.75 1.71
N LEU A 188 -6.10 -16.46 1.85
CA LEU A 188 -4.72 -15.97 1.76
C LEU A 188 -3.96 -16.25 3.07
N SER A 189 -3.72 -17.53 3.35
CA SER A 189 -3.20 -18.01 4.64
C SER A 189 -1.80 -17.50 5.03
N LYS A 190 -1.01 -16.97 4.10
CA LYS A 190 0.33 -16.39 4.37
C LYS A 190 0.33 -14.86 4.44
N LEU A 191 -0.84 -14.22 4.42
CA LEU A 191 -0.96 -12.76 4.42
C LEU A 191 -0.64 -12.18 5.80
N GLU A 192 0.50 -11.49 5.90
CA GLU A 192 0.99 -10.89 7.16
C GLU A 192 0.58 -9.42 7.29
N SER A 193 0.31 -8.72 6.18
CA SER A 193 -0.01 -7.28 6.16
C SER A 193 -1.15 -6.96 5.19
N LEU A 194 -2.18 -6.30 5.69
CA LEU A 194 -3.35 -5.88 4.91
C LEU A 194 -3.61 -4.38 5.10
N THR A 195 -3.87 -3.68 3.99
CA THR A 195 -4.31 -2.29 4.00
C THR A 195 -5.50 -2.12 3.06
N ILE A 196 -6.59 -1.53 3.54
CA ILE A 196 -7.83 -1.35 2.78
C ILE A 196 -8.24 0.14 2.86
N TYR A 197 -8.51 0.74 1.71
CA TYR A 197 -9.16 2.05 1.54
C TYR A 197 -10.47 1.86 0.77
N SER A 198 -11.40 1.14 1.37
CA SER A 198 -12.72 0.89 0.79
C SER A 198 -13.73 0.63 1.89
N ARG A 199 -15.00 0.92 1.59
CA ARG A 199 -16.12 0.48 2.42
C ARG A 199 -16.16 -1.04 2.49
N LEU A 200 -16.53 -1.56 3.65
CA LEU A 200 -16.65 -3.00 3.92
C LEU A 200 -18.03 -3.26 4.51
N LYS A 201 -18.72 -4.32 4.06
CA LYS A 201 -20.03 -4.71 4.60
C LYS A 201 -19.91 -5.84 5.62
N ASP A 202 -19.22 -6.90 5.23
CA ASP A 202 -18.88 -8.01 6.10
C ASP A 202 -17.43 -8.39 5.86
N ILE A 203 -16.71 -8.78 6.90
CA ILE A 203 -15.30 -9.11 6.73
C ILE A 203 -14.86 -10.24 7.65
N ALA A 204 -14.24 -11.22 7.01
CA ALA A 204 -13.41 -12.22 7.65
C ALA A 204 -11.98 -11.97 7.20
N PHE A 205 -11.08 -11.79 8.18
CA PHE A 205 -9.67 -11.54 7.94
C PHE A 205 -8.86 -12.84 8.05
N PRO A 206 -7.81 -13.03 7.25
CA PRO A 206 -6.89 -14.15 7.46
C PRO A 206 -6.17 -14.03 8.81
N THR A 207 -6.12 -15.13 9.56
CA THR A 207 -5.59 -15.19 10.94
C THR A 207 -4.06 -15.06 11.03
N SER A 208 -3.37 -15.10 9.89
CA SER A 208 -1.93 -14.87 9.78
C SER A 208 -1.52 -13.39 9.81
N LEU A 209 -2.49 -12.47 9.84
CA LEU A 209 -2.22 -11.04 9.88
C LEU A 209 -1.46 -10.65 11.15
N LYS A 210 -0.40 -9.87 10.92
CA LYS A 210 0.35 -9.15 11.96
C LYS A 210 0.10 -7.65 11.88
N LYS A 211 -0.31 -7.14 10.71
CA LYS A 211 -0.57 -5.72 10.47
C LYS A 211 -1.88 -5.53 9.72
N LEU A 212 -2.79 -4.76 10.29
CA LEU A 212 -4.06 -4.40 9.67
C LEU A 212 -4.20 -2.87 9.61
N SER A 213 -4.54 -2.34 8.44
CA SER A 213 -4.89 -0.94 8.25
C SER A 213 -6.22 -0.81 7.52
N LEU A 214 -7.20 -0.17 8.15
CA LEU A 214 -8.53 0.08 7.60
C LEU A 214 -8.76 1.58 7.44
N ASN A 215 -9.17 2.02 6.26
CA ASN A 215 -9.34 3.45 5.99
C ASN A 215 -10.69 3.65 5.30
N TYR A 216 -11.52 4.52 5.87
CA TYR A 216 -12.85 4.85 5.33
C TYR A 216 -13.76 3.62 5.13
N SER A 217 -13.58 2.59 5.96
CA SER A 217 -14.27 1.31 5.84
C SER A 217 -15.73 1.32 6.27
N ARG A 218 -16.13 2.29 7.10
CA ARG A 218 -17.50 2.45 7.61
C ARG A 218 -18.08 1.19 8.26
N LEU A 219 -17.25 0.43 8.96
CA LEU A 219 -17.69 -0.70 9.76
C LEU A 219 -18.37 -0.19 11.04
N PRO A 220 -19.38 -0.87 11.58
CA PRO A 220 -19.91 -0.52 12.89
C PRO A 220 -18.96 -1.08 13.98
N TRP A 221 -18.92 -0.46 15.16
CA TRP A 221 -17.94 -0.79 16.20
C TRP A 221 -18.00 -2.25 16.69
N GLU A 222 -19.15 -2.92 16.58
CA GLU A 222 -19.33 -4.33 16.93
C GLU A 222 -18.46 -5.27 16.08
N LYS A 223 -18.04 -4.82 14.89
CA LYS A 223 -17.10 -5.57 14.04
C LYS A 223 -15.66 -5.50 14.56
N MET A 224 -15.33 -4.57 15.47
CA MET A 224 -14.01 -4.51 16.11
C MET A 224 -13.74 -5.76 16.95
N THR A 225 -14.78 -6.34 17.56
CA THR A 225 -14.65 -7.59 18.33
C THR A 225 -14.16 -8.74 17.46
N ILE A 226 -14.59 -8.80 16.20
CA ILE A 226 -14.10 -9.80 15.25
C ILE A 226 -12.59 -9.65 15.02
N ILE A 227 -12.10 -8.42 14.94
CA ILE A 227 -10.67 -8.11 14.78
C ILE A 227 -9.91 -8.51 16.05
N GLY A 228 -10.38 -8.04 17.21
CA GLY A 228 -9.75 -8.26 18.52
C GLY A 228 -9.66 -9.73 18.90
N SER A 229 -10.72 -10.49 18.64
CA SER A 229 -10.83 -11.90 18.98
C SER A 229 -10.23 -12.84 17.93
N SER A 230 -10.36 -12.55 16.63
CA SER A 230 -9.93 -13.49 15.57
C SER A 230 -8.46 -13.33 15.18
N LEU A 231 -7.86 -12.15 15.36
CA LEU A 231 -6.50 -11.84 14.90
C LEU A 231 -5.49 -11.91 16.05
N SER A 232 -5.30 -13.11 16.60
CA SER A 232 -4.41 -13.36 17.74
C SER A 232 -2.92 -13.04 17.49
N ASN A 233 -2.49 -12.91 16.23
CA ASN A 233 -1.13 -12.54 15.84
C ASN A 233 -0.97 -11.03 15.52
N LEU A 234 -2.02 -10.23 15.70
CA LEU A 234 -2.01 -8.82 15.31
C LEU A 234 -1.09 -8.00 16.22
N GLU A 235 -0.05 -7.41 15.64
CA GLU A 235 0.92 -6.55 16.34
C GLU A 235 0.68 -5.07 16.03
N VAL A 236 0.10 -4.75 14.87
CA VAL A 236 -0.17 -3.38 14.44
C VAL A 236 -1.60 -3.27 13.93
N LEU A 237 -2.39 -2.41 14.57
CA LEU A 237 -3.73 -2.04 14.13
C LEU A 237 -3.73 -0.55 13.82
N LYS A 238 -4.13 -0.21 12.61
CA LYS A 238 -4.34 1.18 12.19
C LYS A 238 -5.74 1.33 11.64
N PHE A 239 -6.43 2.38 12.04
CA PHE A 239 -7.64 2.72 11.35
C PHE A 239 -7.88 4.22 11.29
N TYR A 240 -8.40 4.68 10.16
CA TYR A 240 -8.72 6.07 9.91
C TYR A 240 -10.13 6.17 9.33
N GLU A 241 -11.05 6.84 10.04
CA GLU A 241 -12.46 6.97 9.65
C GLU A 241 -13.08 5.61 9.27
N ALA A 242 -12.60 4.53 9.90
CA ALA A 242 -12.95 3.18 9.50
C ALA A 242 -14.19 2.66 10.22
N PHE A 243 -14.50 3.18 11.40
CA PHE A 243 -15.61 2.74 12.23
C PHE A 243 -16.68 3.83 12.38
N GLN A 244 -17.94 3.42 12.53
CA GLN A 244 -19.10 4.30 12.71
C GLN A 244 -19.63 4.21 14.14
N GLY A 245 -19.92 5.37 14.72
CA GLY A 245 -20.42 5.49 16.09
C GLY A 245 -19.44 6.24 16.99
N GLU A 246 -19.95 6.67 18.14
CA GLU A 246 -19.26 7.56 19.06
C GLU A 246 -18.51 6.81 20.17
N GLU A 247 -18.74 5.51 20.32
CA GLU A 247 -18.23 4.72 21.42
C GLU A 247 -17.51 3.46 20.94
N TRP A 248 -16.31 3.24 21.48
CA TRP A 248 -15.57 2.01 21.33
C TRP A 248 -15.20 1.44 22.70
N SER A 249 -15.66 0.23 22.99
CA SER A 249 -15.32 -0.48 24.23
C SER A 249 -14.81 -1.87 23.86
N PRO A 250 -13.48 -2.11 23.93
CA PRO A 250 -12.90 -3.44 23.74
C PRO A 250 -13.43 -4.44 24.78
N ILE A 251 -13.31 -5.73 24.47
CA ILE A 251 -13.68 -6.81 25.40
C ILE A 251 -12.41 -7.45 25.96
N GLU A 252 -12.47 -7.94 27.19
CA GLU A 252 -11.38 -8.71 27.81
C GLU A 252 -10.94 -9.88 26.89
N GLY A 253 -9.61 -10.05 26.76
CA GLY A 253 -9.02 -11.10 25.92
C GLY A 253 -8.75 -10.69 24.48
N GLU A 254 -9.13 -9.48 24.07
CA GLU A 254 -8.83 -8.95 22.74
C GLU A 254 -7.43 -8.32 22.66
N PHE A 255 -6.89 -8.21 21.43
CA PHE A 255 -5.66 -7.44 21.13
C PHE A 255 -4.42 -7.79 21.98
N LEU A 256 -4.33 -9.02 22.50
CA LEU A 256 -3.28 -9.44 23.43
C LEU A 256 -1.84 -9.27 22.93
N ARG A 257 -1.60 -9.24 21.61
CA ARG A 257 -0.27 -9.05 21.00
C ARG A 257 -0.07 -7.68 20.36
N LEU A 258 -1.04 -6.79 20.48
CA LEU A 258 -1.02 -5.49 19.84
C LEU A 258 0.06 -4.61 20.47
N LYS A 259 1.02 -4.17 19.66
CA LYS A 259 2.12 -3.29 20.08
C LYS A 259 1.92 -1.86 19.64
N VAL A 260 1.25 -1.66 18.51
CA VAL A 260 1.01 -0.33 17.92
C VAL A 260 -0.46 -0.20 17.56
N LEU A 261 -1.10 0.81 18.15
CA LEU A 261 -2.45 1.22 17.84
C LEU A 261 -2.44 2.62 17.23
N VAL A 262 -3.00 2.76 16.03
CA VAL A 262 -3.21 4.06 15.38
C VAL A 262 -4.69 4.26 15.15
N VAL A 263 -5.25 5.30 15.75
CA VAL A 263 -6.68 5.63 15.69
C VAL A 263 -6.81 7.01 15.07
N GLY A 264 -7.54 7.10 13.96
CA GLY A 264 -7.94 8.36 13.33
C GLY A 264 -9.45 8.45 13.27
N SER A 265 -10.06 9.37 14.01
CA SER A 265 -11.52 9.50 14.05
C SER A 265 -11.97 10.89 14.48
N HIS A 266 -12.89 11.49 13.74
CA HIS A 266 -13.54 12.74 14.12
C HIS A 266 -14.75 12.52 15.05
N ASN A 267 -15.31 11.31 15.06
CA ASN A 267 -16.58 11.02 15.74
C ASN A 267 -16.42 10.17 17.01
N LEU A 268 -15.23 9.64 17.29
CA LEU A 268 -15.02 8.85 18.51
C LEU A 268 -14.98 9.79 19.72
N GLU A 269 -15.92 9.61 20.64
CA GLU A 269 -16.09 10.44 21.84
C GLU A 269 -15.79 9.64 23.11
N ARG A 270 -16.19 8.37 23.16
CA ARG A 270 -16.06 7.50 24.33
C ARG A 270 -15.20 6.29 23.99
N TRP A 271 -14.14 6.10 24.76
CA TRP A 271 -13.28 4.92 24.64
C TRP A 271 -13.31 4.14 25.96
N GLY A 272 -14.09 3.07 26.03
CA GLY A 272 -14.22 2.22 27.22
C GLY A 272 -13.07 1.22 27.36
N ALA A 273 -11.83 1.67 27.16
CA ALA A 273 -10.65 0.82 27.27
C ALA A 273 -10.04 0.86 28.68
N GLU A 274 -9.39 -0.24 29.02
CA GLU A 274 -8.70 -0.49 30.28
C GLU A 274 -7.34 -1.11 29.93
N ASP A 275 -6.43 -1.16 30.89
CA ASP A 275 -5.09 -1.74 30.71
C ASP A 275 -5.14 -3.20 30.26
N ILE A 276 -6.09 -3.97 30.80
CA ILE A 276 -6.30 -5.39 30.49
C ILE A 276 -6.62 -5.65 29.01
N HIS A 277 -7.15 -4.65 28.29
CA HIS A 277 -7.54 -4.78 26.88
C HIS A 277 -6.33 -4.70 25.94
N PHE A 278 -5.21 -4.12 26.38
CA PHE A 278 -4.03 -3.91 25.54
C PHE A 278 -2.71 -4.19 26.30
N PRO A 279 -2.53 -5.40 26.87
CA PRO A 279 -1.46 -5.68 27.83
C PRO A 279 -0.03 -5.60 27.26
N ASN A 280 0.12 -5.53 25.93
CA ASN A 280 1.40 -5.43 25.22
C ASN A 280 1.52 -4.17 24.35
N LEU A 281 0.67 -3.16 24.56
CA LEU A 281 0.72 -1.93 23.77
C LEU A 281 1.96 -1.12 24.13
N HIS A 282 2.75 -0.77 23.12
CA HIS A 282 3.96 0.05 23.28
C HIS A 282 3.73 1.47 22.80
N VAL A 283 2.96 1.64 21.73
CA VAL A 283 2.76 2.96 21.12
C VAL A 283 1.30 3.18 20.75
N LEU A 284 0.76 4.29 21.23
CA LEU A 284 -0.55 4.81 20.88
C LEU A 284 -0.40 6.05 19.99
N TYR A 285 -1.01 6.03 18.81
CA TYR A 285 -1.17 7.22 17.96
C TYR A 285 -2.65 7.56 17.85
N LEU A 286 -3.01 8.78 18.22
CA LEU A 286 -4.33 9.35 18.03
C LEU A 286 -4.23 10.52 17.05
N GLU A 287 -5.01 10.45 15.97
CA GLU A 287 -5.03 11.46 14.92
C GLU A 287 -6.45 12.02 14.79
N HIS A 288 -6.58 13.34 14.68
CA HIS A 288 -7.84 14.03 14.43
C HIS A 288 -8.93 13.79 15.50
N MET A 289 -8.57 13.46 16.74
CA MET A 289 -9.55 13.30 17.84
C MET A 289 -10.14 14.65 18.25
N GLN A 290 -11.41 14.88 17.93
CA GLN A 290 -12.06 16.16 18.20
C GLN A 290 -12.88 16.18 19.49
N ARG A 291 -13.13 15.02 20.10
CA ARG A 291 -14.09 14.85 21.21
C ARG A 291 -13.68 13.79 22.24
N LEU A 292 -12.57 13.09 22.01
CA LEU A 292 -12.17 11.97 22.84
C LEU A 292 -11.46 12.45 24.11
N GLU A 293 -11.76 11.81 25.22
CA GLU A 293 -10.92 11.81 26.42
C GLU A 293 -10.26 10.44 26.55
N ILE A 294 -8.95 10.41 26.78
CA ILE A 294 -8.21 9.14 26.90
C ILE A 294 -8.45 8.58 28.32
N PRO A 295 -8.89 7.32 28.47
CA PRO A 295 -9.07 6.73 29.79
C PRO A 295 -7.76 6.67 30.57
N LEU A 296 -7.77 7.06 31.85
CA LEU A 296 -6.59 7.04 32.71
C LEU A 296 -5.96 5.65 32.82
N SER A 297 -6.77 4.58 32.79
CA SER A 297 -6.31 3.18 32.81
C SER A 297 -5.38 2.83 31.65
N ILE A 298 -5.37 3.59 30.54
CA ILE A 298 -4.36 3.43 29.47
C ILE A 298 -2.95 3.70 30.01
N GLY A 299 -2.81 4.59 30.98
CA GLY A 299 -1.55 4.86 31.67
C GLY A 299 -1.01 3.66 32.45
N ASP A 300 -1.88 2.78 32.94
CA ASP A 300 -1.50 1.60 33.72
C ASP A 300 -0.99 0.43 32.86
N ILE A 301 -0.96 0.60 31.53
CA ILE A 301 -0.34 -0.37 30.62
C ILE A 301 1.19 -0.32 30.79
N ASN A 302 1.74 -1.31 31.49
CA ASN A 302 3.18 -1.38 31.82
C ASN A 302 4.13 -1.33 30.61
N THR A 303 3.68 -1.74 29.42
CA THR A 303 4.52 -1.73 28.21
C THR A 303 4.45 -0.44 27.42
N LEU A 304 3.55 0.49 27.78
CA LEU A 304 3.30 1.71 27.02
C LEU A 304 4.49 2.65 27.17
N GLN A 305 5.09 3.00 26.03
CA GLN A 305 6.29 3.85 25.96
C GLN A 305 5.94 5.26 25.51
N SER A 306 5.00 5.39 24.56
CA SER A 306 4.64 6.71 24.06
C SER A 306 3.20 6.84 23.57
N ILE A 307 2.66 8.04 23.77
CA ILE A 307 1.39 8.51 23.24
C ILE A 307 1.69 9.66 22.26
N HIS A 308 1.19 9.55 21.04
CA HIS A 308 1.37 10.53 19.99
C HIS A 308 0.02 11.09 19.58
N LEU A 309 -0.14 12.40 19.66
CA LEU A 309 -1.35 13.13 19.30
C LEU A 309 -1.05 14.02 18.11
N SER A 310 -1.88 13.94 17.07
CA SER A 310 -1.80 14.82 15.90
C SER A 310 -3.17 15.41 15.60
N SER A 311 -3.25 16.74 15.50
CA SER A 311 -4.50 17.45 15.19
C SER A 311 -5.68 17.08 16.11
N CYS A 312 -5.39 16.84 17.39
CA CYS A 312 -6.39 16.51 18.41
C CYS A 312 -6.84 17.78 19.16
N ASN A 313 -8.02 17.75 19.77
CA ASN A 313 -8.52 18.83 20.61
C ASN A 313 -7.79 18.88 21.97
N GLU A 314 -8.05 19.96 22.71
CA GLU A 314 -7.46 20.17 24.05
C GLU A 314 -7.87 19.08 25.05
N CYS A 315 -9.11 18.58 25.04
CA CYS A 315 -9.53 17.51 25.96
C CYS A 315 -8.70 16.22 25.78
N THR A 316 -8.42 15.83 24.52
CA THR A 316 -7.57 14.66 24.22
C THR A 316 -6.13 14.91 24.70
N ILE A 317 -5.62 16.14 24.49
CA ILE A 317 -4.27 16.51 24.91
C ILE A 317 -4.14 16.50 26.44
N ASN A 318 -5.10 17.11 27.14
CA ASN A 318 -5.10 17.22 28.61
C ASN A 318 -5.16 15.85 29.27
N SER A 319 -6.02 14.94 28.78
CA SER A 319 -6.08 13.57 29.32
C SER A 319 -4.79 12.77 29.08
N ALA A 320 -4.11 12.96 27.94
CA ALA A 320 -2.80 12.34 27.72
C ALA A 320 -1.72 12.87 28.68
N VAL A 321 -1.75 14.18 28.97
CA VAL A 321 -0.82 14.82 29.91
C VAL A 321 -1.09 14.36 31.35
N GLU A 322 -2.37 14.22 31.72
CA GLU A 322 -2.78 13.69 33.03
C GLU A 322 -2.29 12.25 33.23
N ILE A 323 -2.38 11.40 32.20
CA ILE A 323 -1.82 10.04 32.22
C ILE A 323 -0.32 10.06 32.54
N VAL A 324 0.46 10.92 31.89
CA VAL A 324 1.91 11.02 32.16
C VAL A 324 2.18 11.51 33.58
N LYS A 325 1.38 12.47 34.07
CA LYS A 325 1.52 12.99 35.43
C LYS A 325 1.25 11.90 36.48
N ASP A 326 0.15 11.16 36.35
CA ASP A 326 -0.18 10.03 37.23
C ASP A 326 0.93 8.97 37.22
N GLN A 327 1.46 8.64 36.04
CA GLN A 327 2.57 7.68 35.92
C GLN A 327 3.85 8.16 36.61
N LYS A 328 4.19 9.46 36.50
CA LYS A 328 5.32 10.03 37.24
C LYS A 328 5.12 10.00 38.75
N GLU A 329 3.92 10.29 39.25
CA GLU A 329 3.59 10.18 40.68
C GLU A 329 3.73 8.73 41.18
N LYS A 330 3.48 7.75 40.31
CA LYS A 330 3.73 6.32 40.52
C LYS A 330 5.20 5.89 40.32
N GLY A 331 6.09 6.82 39.96
CA GLY A 331 7.52 6.57 39.77
C GLY A 331 7.94 6.12 38.36
N ASN A 332 7.05 6.18 37.38
CA ASN A 332 7.34 5.87 35.97
C ASN A 332 7.67 7.15 35.19
N GLU A 333 8.96 7.42 34.99
CA GLU A 333 9.45 8.56 34.20
C GLU A 333 9.64 8.24 32.71
N SER A 334 9.35 7.01 32.28
CA SER A 334 9.67 6.53 30.92
C SER A 334 8.58 6.79 29.88
N LEU A 335 7.33 6.97 30.31
CA LEU A 335 6.21 7.25 29.42
C LEU A 335 6.28 8.68 28.87
N GLN A 336 6.20 8.81 27.55
CA GLN A 336 6.33 10.10 26.84
C GLN A 336 5.07 10.46 26.05
N VAL A 337 4.72 11.75 26.04
CA VAL A 337 3.65 12.30 25.20
C VAL A 337 4.22 13.25 24.16
N TYR A 338 3.73 13.10 22.92
CA TYR A 338 4.08 13.95 21.79
C TYR A 338 2.83 14.59 21.20
N VAL A 339 2.81 15.91 21.05
CA VAL A 339 1.74 16.66 20.39
C VAL A 339 2.29 17.31 19.13
N ASN A 340 1.69 16.98 17.97
CA ASN A 340 2.11 17.47 16.65
C ASN A 340 3.63 17.31 16.40
N GLY A 341 4.21 16.20 16.89
CA GLY A 341 5.62 15.87 16.74
C GLY A 341 6.57 16.53 17.76
N LYS A 342 6.06 17.32 18.71
CA LYS A 342 6.84 17.91 19.79
C LYS A 342 6.57 17.16 21.10
N GLN A 343 7.63 16.84 21.84
CA GLN A 343 7.47 16.28 23.18
C GLN A 343 6.89 17.36 24.10
N VAL A 344 5.88 16.99 24.87
CA VAL A 344 5.26 17.90 25.85
C VAL A 344 5.80 17.56 27.23
N ASP A 345 6.42 18.53 27.86
CA ASP A 345 6.72 18.53 29.30
C ASP A 345 5.70 19.45 30.01
N GLU A 346 5.42 19.17 31.28
CA GLU A 346 4.32 19.74 32.10
C GLU A 346 4.15 21.28 32.05
N GLU A 347 5.17 22.04 31.68
CA GLU A 347 5.13 23.51 31.65
C GLU A 347 4.53 24.13 30.37
N GLN A 348 4.24 23.34 29.33
CA GLN A 348 3.77 23.91 28.03
C GLN A 348 2.25 23.94 27.84
N VAL A 349 1.45 23.35 28.74
CA VAL A 349 -0.01 23.23 28.55
C VAL A 349 -0.81 24.32 29.28
N LEU A 350 -0.15 25.18 30.06
CA LEU A 350 -0.78 26.32 30.75
C LEU A 350 -0.54 27.68 30.06
N LEU A 351 -0.02 27.72 28.83
CA LEU A 351 0.32 28.99 28.16
C LEU A 351 -0.42 29.30 26.85
N ASP A 352 -1.19 28.37 26.28
CA ASP A 352 -1.96 28.64 25.06
C ASP A 352 -3.47 28.90 25.33
N SER A 353 -3.94 28.80 26.58
CA SER A 353 -5.36 29.06 26.93
C SER A 353 -5.68 30.51 27.34
N ASP A 354 -4.68 31.40 27.45
CA ASP A 354 -4.85 32.75 28.01
C ASP A 354 -4.55 33.91 27.02
N GLU A 355 -4.38 33.66 25.72
CA GLU A 355 -4.36 34.74 24.70
C GLU A 355 -5.52 34.64 23.70
N GLU A 356 -6.75 34.52 24.22
CA GLU A 356 -7.93 34.96 23.48
C GLU A 356 -8.59 36.13 24.22
N GLN A 357 -8.01 37.33 24.10
CA GLN A 357 -8.82 38.55 24.07
C GLN A 357 -8.09 39.82 23.56
N ILE A 358 -8.79 40.50 22.65
CA ILE A 358 -8.76 41.94 22.36
C ILE A 358 -7.77 42.40 21.28
N ASN A 359 -8.25 42.50 20.04
CA ASN A 359 -8.61 43.82 19.50
C ASN A 359 -9.51 43.70 18.26
N LEU A 360 -10.72 44.26 18.42
CA LEU A 360 -11.55 44.82 17.35
C LEU A 360 -10.71 45.77 16.50
N TRP A 361 -10.86 45.72 15.17
CA TRP A 361 -11.25 46.80 14.24
C TRP A 361 -11.17 46.27 12.81
#